data_AF-A0AAW5QB03-F1
#
_entry.id   AF-A0AAW5QB03-F1
#
_cell.length_a   1.000
_cell.length_b   1.000
_cell.length_c   1.000
_cell.angle_alpha   90.00
_cell.angle_beta   90.00
_cell.angle_gamma   90.00
#
_symmetry.space_group_name_H-M   'P 1'
#
loop_
_entity.id
_entity.type
_entity.pdbx_description
1 polymer ?
#
loop_
_entity_poly.entity_id
_entity_poly.type
_entity_poly.pdbx_seq_one_letter_code
_entity_poly.pdbx_strand_id
1 'polypeptide(L)'
;MGIRYYAYAFDADATQAVLADPRAYISADPLADAWGFPPGSTVAATDFRQGPREEDMLYLDKAWRNLQLMTSPSDPTDEPRPAYRMFEGDVTPLANWEGWLPWVRAIPPEDVAPIADDLDTLTRADFVPCLPPRDGDEPGNESEAEYVDHYVNRTRRFLRGLEESGRGFAYLIG
;
A
#
# COMPACT_ATOMS: atom_id res chain seq x y z
N MET A 1 2.81 -5.63 16.70
CA MET A 1 2.31 -4.85 15.55
C MET A 1 2.43 -5.70 14.30
N GLY A 2 1.55 -5.55 13.32
CA GLY A 2 1.59 -6.34 12.08
C GLY A 2 2.26 -5.58 10.93
N ILE A 3 2.58 -6.31 9.86
CA ILE A 3 3.10 -5.79 8.59
C ILE A 3 2.04 -4.90 7.92
N ARG A 4 2.47 -3.73 7.44
CA ARG A 4 1.62 -2.71 6.83
C ARG A 4 2.22 -2.19 5.54
N TYR A 5 1.41 -1.42 4.81
CA TYR A 5 1.81 -0.80 3.56
C TYR A 5 1.80 0.73 3.68
N TYR A 6 2.86 1.33 3.14
CA TYR A 6 3.02 2.77 3.02
C TYR A 6 3.55 3.10 1.63
N ALA A 7 3.02 4.11 0.97
CA ALA A 7 3.60 4.70 -0.22
C ALA A 7 3.76 6.20 -0.07
N TYR A 8 4.81 6.76 -0.69
CA TYR A 8 5.16 8.17 -0.68
C TYR A 8 5.35 8.64 -2.11
N ALA A 9 4.67 9.72 -2.47
CA ALA A 9 4.79 10.36 -3.77
C ALA A 9 6.18 10.98 -3.96
N PHE A 10 6.65 11.05 -5.20
CA PHE A 10 7.84 11.81 -5.58
C PHE A 10 7.68 12.47 -6.95
N ASP A 11 8.38 13.58 -7.16
CA ASP A 11 8.34 14.34 -8.42
C ASP A 11 9.12 13.63 -9.55
N ALA A 12 8.67 13.80 -10.80
CA ALA A 12 9.23 13.08 -11.95
C ALA A 12 10.75 13.28 -12.15
N ASP A 13 11.29 14.42 -11.72
CA ASP A 13 12.73 14.71 -11.78
C ASP A 13 13.57 13.85 -10.81
N ALA A 14 12.95 13.34 -9.73
CA ALA A 14 13.58 12.44 -8.77
C ALA A 14 13.58 10.97 -9.22
N THR A 15 12.86 10.60 -10.29
CA THR A 15 12.61 9.19 -10.69
C THR A 15 13.87 8.33 -10.67
N GLN A 16 14.96 8.77 -11.31
CA GLN A 16 16.20 7.98 -11.37
C GLN A 16 16.85 7.77 -10.01
N ALA A 17 16.79 8.77 -9.13
CA ALA A 17 17.33 8.66 -7.77
C ALA A 17 16.48 7.71 -6.91
N VAL A 18 15.16 7.78 -7.04
CA VAL A 18 14.23 6.93 -6.29
C VAL A 18 14.31 5.47 -6.76
N LEU A 19 14.43 5.22 -8.08
CA LEU A 19 14.64 3.87 -8.60
C LEU A 19 15.95 3.25 -8.11
N ALA A 20 16.98 4.07 -7.87
CA ALA A 20 18.26 3.60 -7.34
C ALA A 20 18.23 3.30 -5.84
N ASP A 21 17.52 4.11 -5.04
CA ASP A 21 17.35 3.90 -3.60
C ASP A 21 15.95 4.32 -3.13
N PRO A 22 14.92 3.46 -3.28
CA PRO A 22 13.55 3.83 -2.94
C PRO A 22 13.37 4.00 -1.43
N ARG A 23 14.20 3.36 -0.60
CA ARG A 23 14.08 3.42 0.86
C ARG A 23 14.42 4.81 1.39
N ALA A 24 15.31 5.55 0.72
CA ALA A 24 15.67 6.92 1.09
C ALA A 24 14.50 7.92 0.96
N TYR A 25 13.49 7.59 0.16
CA TYR A 25 12.30 8.41 -0.07
C TYR A 25 11.10 8.01 0.78
N ILE A 26 11.29 7.05 1.68
CA ILE A 26 10.28 6.62 2.64
C ILE A 26 10.70 7.11 4.03
N SER A 27 9.74 7.65 4.78
CA SER A 27 9.97 8.14 6.13
C SER A 27 10.69 7.12 7.04
N ALA A 28 11.41 7.63 8.03
CA ALA A 28 12.03 6.81 9.06
C ALA A 28 10.99 6.16 9.98
N ASP A 29 9.83 6.81 10.17
CA ASP A 29 8.70 6.30 10.95
C ASP A 29 7.38 6.52 10.19
N PRO A 30 7.09 5.67 9.19
CA PRO A 30 5.92 5.85 8.34
C PRO A 30 4.60 5.58 9.10
N LEU A 31 4.65 4.90 10.25
CA LEU A 31 3.47 4.73 11.11
C LEU A 31 3.16 6.03 11.86
N ALA A 32 4.19 6.73 12.35
CA ALA A 32 4.02 8.07 12.90
C ALA A 32 3.40 9.03 11.89
N ASP A 33 3.86 9.01 10.64
CA ASP A 33 3.26 9.82 9.57
C ASP A 33 1.81 9.42 9.29
N ALA A 34 1.52 8.11 9.20
CA ALA A 34 0.16 7.61 9.00
C ALA A 34 -0.80 8.04 10.11
N TRP A 35 -0.32 8.15 11.36
CA TRP A 35 -1.13 8.45 12.54
C TRP A 35 -0.99 9.90 13.02
N GLY A 36 -0.24 10.75 12.31
CA GLY A 36 -0.07 12.17 12.65
C GLY A 36 0.75 12.42 13.91
N PHE A 37 1.63 11.51 14.30
CA PHE A 37 2.50 11.73 15.45
C PHE A 37 3.59 12.75 15.11
N PRO A 38 3.87 13.71 16.01
CA PRO A 38 5.04 14.57 15.87
C PRO A 38 6.32 13.72 15.85
N PRO A 39 7.33 14.09 15.02
CA PRO A 39 8.61 13.38 14.98
C PRO A 39 9.23 13.24 16.39
N GLY A 40 9.49 12.00 16.82
CA GLY A 40 10.11 11.71 18.11
C GLY A 40 9.17 11.68 19.32
N SER A 41 7.85 11.75 19.14
CA SER A 41 6.90 11.65 20.27
C SER A 41 6.66 10.19 20.69
N THR A 42 6.81 9.88 21.98
CA THR A 42 6.44 8.58 22.55
C THR A 42 5.02 8.56 23.15
N VAL A 43 4.44 9.75 23.38
CA VAL A 43 3.10 9.96 23.95
C VAL A 43 2.56 11.29 23.43
N ALA A 44 1.93 11.30 22.25
CA ALA A 44 1.23 12.49 21.77
C ALA A 44 -0.27 12.24 21.69
N ALA A 45 -1.05 13.22 22.16
CA ALA A 45 -2.46 13.34 21.81
C ALA A 45 -2.54 13.63 20.30
N THR A 46 -2.74 12.58 19.51
CA THR A 46 -2.97 12.68 18.06
C THR A 46 -4.47 12.78 17.79
N ASP A 47 -4.84 13.52 16.74
CA ASP A 47 -6.19 13.50 16.18
C ASP A 47 -6.39 12.33 15.18
N PHE A 48 -5.39 11.45 15.06
CA PHE A 48 -5.34 10.29 14.15
C PHE A 48 -5.49 10.66 12.67
N ARG A 49 -5.18 11.91 12.30
CA ARG A 49 -5.08 12.30 10.90
C ARG A 49 -3.67 12.04 10.39
N GLN A 50 -3.57 11.48 9.19
CA GLN A 50 -2.30 11.34 8.50
C GLN A 50 -1.61 12.71 8.37
N GLY A 51 -0.33 12.76 8.69
CA GLY A 51 0.48 13.98 8.63
C GLY A 51 0.69 14.46 7.20
N PRO A 52 1.35 13.67 6.33
CA PRO A 52 1.41 13.96 4.90
C PRO A 52 0.01 13.95 4.29
N ARG A 53 -0.21 14.77 3.26
CA ARG A 53 -1.49 14.82 2.58
C ARG A 53 -1.78 13.48 1.90
N GLU A 54 -3.07 13.18 1.67
CA GLU A 54 -3.47 11.95 0.97
C GLU A 54 -2.90 11.86 -0.45
N GLU A 55 -2.55 13.00 -1.05
CA GLU A 55 -1.88 13.12 -2.36
C GLU A 55 -0.36 12.84 -2.30
N ASP A 56 0.23 12.85 -1.10
CA ASP A 56 1.67 12.68 -0.88
C ASP A 56 2.01 11.36 -0.20
N MET A 57 1.05 10.73 0.48
CA MET A 57 1.22 9.45 1.14
C MET A 57 -0.05 8.61 1.12
N LEU A 58 0.11 7.33 0.79
CA LEU A 58 -0.91 6.29 0.91
C LEU A 58 -0.57 5.34 2.06
N TYR A 59 -1.54 5.11 2.92
CA TYR A 59 -1.48 4.11 3.99
C TYR A 59 -2.62 3.11 3.81
N LEU A 60 -2.32 1.80 3.82
CA LEU A 60 -3.34 0.75 3.61
C LEU A 60 -3.58 -0.14 4.85
N ASP A 61 -2.99 0.20 5.99
CA ASP A 61 -2.90 -0.67 7.17
C ASP A 61 -2.60 -2.12 6.76
N LYS A 62 -3.45 -3.10 7.11
CA LYS A 62 -3.32 -4.51 6.75
C LYS A 62 -4.10 -4.91 5.50
N ALA A 63 -4.89 -4.00 4.92
CA ALA A 63 -5.68 -4.29 3.72
C ALA A 63 -4.81 -4.55 2.48
N TRP A 64 -3.53 -4.16 2.53
CA TRP A 64 -2.56 -4.42 1.46
C TRP A 64 -2.51 -5.89 1.05
N ARG A 65 -2.69 -6.82 1.99
CA ARG A 65 -2.63 -8.26 1.67
C ARG A 65 -3.86 -8.70 0.88
N ASN A 66 -5.04 -8.16 1.18
CA ASN A 66 -6.23 -8.40 0.37
C ASN A 66 -6.05 -7.81 -1.03
N LEU A 67 -5.59 -6.55 -1.13
CA LEU A 67 -5.31 -5.90 -2.42
C LEU A 67 -4.27 -6.63 -3.26
N GLN A 68 -3.21 -7.14 -2.63
CA GLN A 68 -2.24 -8.01 -3.26
C GLN A 68 -2.92 -9.26 -3.83
N LEU A 69 -3.70 -10.00 -3.03
CA LEU A 69 -4.40 -11.20 -3.49
C LEU A 69 -5.41 -10.94 -4.61
N MET A 70 -6.11 -9.80 -4.56
CA MET A 70 -7.07 -9.38 -5.59
C MET A 70 -6.41 -9.03 -6.93
N THR A 71 -5.14 -8.63 -6.91
CA THR A 71 -4.39 -8.20 -8.10
C THR A 71 -3.37 -9.22 -8.58
N SER A 72 -2.99 -10.18 -7.71
CA SER A 72 -2.06 -11.26 -8.01
C SER A 72 -2.51 -12.08 -9.24
N PRO A 73 -1.55 -12.54 -10.07
CA PRO A 73 -1.87 -13.50 -11.11
C PRO A 73 -2.42 -14.79 -10.49
N SER A 74 -3.35 -15.44 -11.18
CA SER A 74 -3.95 -16.71 -10.71
C SER A 74 -2.94 -17.87 -10.81
N ASP A 75 -2.14 -17.87 -11.89
CA ASP A 75 -1.01 -18.77 -12.07
C ASP A 75 0.31 -17.97 -12.06
N PRO A 76 1.38 -18.44 -11.40
CA PRO A 76 2.70 -17.77 -11.42
C PRO A 76 3.30 -17.56 -12.82
N THR A 77 2.80 -18.28 -13.83
CA THR A 77 3.21 -18.14 -15.23
C THR A 77 2.38 -17.11 -16.01
N ASP A 78 1.26 -16.65 -15.46
CA ASP A 78 0.47 -15.58 -16.04
C ASP A 78 1.23 -14.26 -15.94
N GLU A 79 1.02 -13.39 -16.92
CA GLU A 79 1.49 -12.01 -16.82
C GLU A 79 0.74 -11.30 -15.67
N PRO A 80 1.46 -10.74 -14.68
CA PRO A 80 0.81 -10.03 -13.59
C PRO A 80 0.03 -8.83 -14.11
N ARG A 81 -1.16 -8.61 -13.54
CA ARG A 81 -1.94 -7.41 -13.85
C ARG A 81 -1.16 -6.15 -13.48
N PRO A 82 -1.30 -5.02 -14.20
CA PRO A 82 -0.58 -3.79 -13.88
C PRO A 82 -0.69 -3.40 -12.41
N ALA A 83 -1.88 -3.42 -11.81
CA ALA A 83 -2.09 -3.05 -10.42
C ALA A 83 -1.33 -3.93 -9.42
N TYR A 84 -0.96 -5.17 -9.79
CA TYR A 84 -0.15 -6.02 -8.91
C TYR A 84 1.22 -5.40 -8.61
N ARG A 85 1.80 -4.61 -9.53
CA ARG A 85 3.13 -3.98 -9.34
C ARG A 85 3.20 -3.09 -8.11
N MET A 86 2.09 -2.44 -7.73
CA MET A 86 2.08 -1.60 -6.54
C MET A 86 1.92 -2.39 -5.24
N PHE A 87 1.61 -3.69 -5.32
CA PHE A 87 1.41 -4.58 -4.19
C PHE A 87 2.35 -5.79 -4.21
N GLU A 88 3.32 -5.86 -5.12
CA GLU A 88 4.20 -7.01 -5.26
C GLU A 88 5.12 -7.16 -4.04
N GLY A 89 5.61 -8.39 -3.84
CA GLY A 89 6.60 -8.71 -2.82
C GLY A 89 6.01 -9.05 -1.45
N ASP A 90 6.88 -9.48 -0.55
CA ASP A 90 6.54 -9.77 0.83
C ASP A 90 7.76 -9.49 1.72
N VAL A 91 7.53 -9.36 3.01
CA VAL A 91 8.62 -9.19 3.97
C VAL A 91 9.51 -10.42 4.01
N THR A 92 10.80 -10.23 4.27
CA THR A 92 11.71 -11.36 4.52
C THR A 92 11.82 -11.56 6.03
N PRO A 93 11.29 -12.65 6.62
CA PRO A 93 11.39 -12.88 8.05
C PRO A 93 12.86 -13.06 8.47
N LEU A 94 13.24 -12.42 9.58
CA LEU A 94 14.51 -12.69 10.24
C LEU A 94 14.40 -13.99 11.04
N ALA A 95 15.55 -14.56 11.43
CA ALA A 95 15.60 -15.78 12.21
C ALA A 95 14.64 -15.71 13.42
N ASN A 96 13.90 -16.79 13.65
CA ASN A 96 12.92 -16.92 14.75
C ASN A 96 11.76 -15.91 14.76
N TRP A 97 11.47 -15.22 13.65
CA TRP A 97 10.39 -14.22 13.58
C TRP A 97 10.55 -13.06 14.58
N GLU A 98 11.79 -12.78 15.02
CA GLU A 98 12.10 -11.66 15.91
C GLU A 98 11.96 -10.29 15.20
N GLY A 99 11.84 -10.33 13.88
CA GLY A 99 11.54 -9.19 13.03
C GLY A 99 11.48 -9.62 11.56
N TRP A 100 11.42 -8.63 10.67
CA TRP A 100 11.43 -8.86 9.23
C TRP A 100 12.13 -7.69 8.52
N LEU A 101 12.72 -7.99 7.36
CA LEU A 101 13.18 -6.98 6.42
C LEU A 101 11.99 -6.55 5.56
N PRO A 102 11.75 -5.24 5.41
CA PRO A 102 10.66 -4.75 4.59
C PRO A 102 10.93 -5.02 3.11
N TRP A 103 9.86 -5.19 2.35
CA TRP A 103 9.91 -5.08 0.90
C TRP A 103 9.80 -3.61 0.49
N VAL A 104 10.64 -3.16 -0.44
CA VAL A 104 10.67 -1.76 -0.90
C VAL A 104 10.85 -1.69 -2.40
N ARG A 105 10.02 -0.87 -3.06
CA ARG A 105 10.01 -0.66 -4.50
C ARG A 105 9.59 0.76 -4.85
N ALA A 106 9.87 1.16 -6.08
CA ALA A 106 9.39 2.41 -6.66
C ALA A 106 8.65 2.15 -7.97
N ILE A 107 7.60 2.93 -8.17
CA ILE A 107 6.78 2.98 -9.37
C ILE A 107 7.02 4.35 -10.00
N PRO A 108 7.62 4.39 -11.21
CA PRO A 108 7.89 5.64 -11.89
C PRO A 108 6.60 6.26 -12.46
N PRO A 109 6.57 7.57 -12.75
CA PRO A 109 5.36 8.26 -13.21
C PRO A 109 4.69 7.60 -14.44
N GLU A 110 5.49 7.07 -15.37
CA GLU A 110 4.99 6.41 -16.59
C GLU A 110 4.18 5.13 -16.32
N ASP A 111 4.42 4.48 -15.18
CA ASP A 111 3.73 3.25 -14.80
C ASP A 111 2.45 3.53 -13.98
N VAL A 112 2.24 4.76 -13.51
CA VAL A 112 1.10 5.11 -12.64
C VAL A 112 -0.24 4.99 -13.36
N ALA A 113 -0.36 5.53 -14.59
CA ALA A 113 -1.63 5.51 -15.32
C ALA A 113 -2.11 4.08 -15.66
N PRO A 114 -1.26 3.17 -16.18
CA PRO A 114 -1.65 1.76 -16.37
C PRO A 114 -2.10 1.05 -15.09
N ILE A 115 -1.46 1.36 -13.96
CA ILE A 115 -1.82 0.80 -12.64
C ILE A 115 -3.18 1.35 -12.20
N ALA A 116 -3.41 2.65 -12.35
CA ALA A 116 -4.67 3.31 -11.97
C ALA A 116 -5.86 2.76 -12.78
N ASP A 117 -5.69 2.60 -14.09
CA ASP A 117 -6.71 2.06 -14.98
C ASP A 117 -7.06 0.60 -14.65
N ASP A 118 -6.06 -0.24 -14.38
CA ASP A 118 -6.30 -1.62 -13.97
C ASP A 118 -7.00 -1.69 -12.59
N LEU A 119 -6.63 -0.83 -11.63
CA LEU A 119 -7.27 -0.77 -10.32
C LEU A 119 -8.75 -0.35 -10.40
N ASP A 120 -9.12 0.48 -11.37
CA ASP A 120 -10.51 0.88 -11.60
C ASP A 120 -11.39 -0.26 -12.12
N THR A 121 -10.80 -1.34 -12.62
CA THR A 121 -11.55 -2.56 -12.98
C THR A 121 -11.96 -3.39 -11.76
N LEU A 122 -11.31 -3.20 -10.61
CA LEU A 122 -11.63 -3.95 -9.40
C LEU A 122 -13.01 -3.57 -8.85
N THR A 123 -13.81 -4.59 -8.56
CA THR A 123 -15.13 -4.45 -7.97
C THR A 123 -15.20 -5.18 -6.64
N ARG A 124 -16.29 -4.97 -5.89
CA ARG A 124 -16.57 -5.72 -4.67
C ARG A 124 -16.66 -7.24 -4.91
N ALA A 125 -17.00 -7.67 -6.13
CA ALA A 125 -17.08 -9.08 -6.48
C ALA A 125 -15.70 -9.74 -6.57
N ASP A 126 -14.64 -8.96 -6.76
CA ASP A 126 -13.26 -9.43 -6.84
C ASP A 126 -12.61 -9.59 -5.46
N PHE A 127 -13.34 -9.28 -4.37
CA PHE A 127 -12.80 -9.32 -3.02
C PHE A 127 -12.34 -10.73 -2.64
N VAL A 128 -11.07 -10.81 -2.21
CA VAL A 128 -10.44 -12.03 -1.71
C VAL A 128 -10.02 -11.81 -0.24
N PRO A 129 -10.55 -12.58 0.72
CA PRO A 129 -10.12 -12.48 2.11
C PRO A 129 -8.72 -13.05 2.29
N CYS A 130 -7.87 -12.31 3.00
CA CYS A 130 -6.49 -12.73 3.27
C CYS A 130 -6.38 -13.78 4.38
N LEU A 131 -7.38 -13.86 5.25
CA LEU A 131 -7.49 -14.86 6.30
C LEU A 131 -8.74 -15.71 6.08
N PRO A 132 -8.69 -17.02 6.39
CA PRO A 132 -9.90 -17.82 6.39
C PRO A 132 -10.89 -17.29 7.45
N PRO A 133 -12.22 -17.42 7.21
CA PRO A 133 -13.21 -17.12 8.22
C PRO A 133 -12.92 -17.92 9.50
N ARG A 134 -13.08 -17.30 10.67
CA ARG A 134 -12.92 -18.01 11.95
C ARG A 134 -14.20 -18.76 12.27
N ASP A 135 -14.08 -19.88 12.98
CA ASP A 135 -15.24 -20.60 13.50
C ASP A 135 -16.10 -19.66 14.37
N GLY A 136 -17.34 -19.44 13.95
CA GLY A 136 -18.29 -18.57 14.65
C GLY A 136 -18.42 -17.14 14.11
N ASP A 137 -17.67 -16.77 13.07
CA ASP A 137 -17.96 -15.53 12.33
C ASP A 137 -19.35 -15.63 11.70
N GLU A 138 -20.17 -14.57 11.84
CA GLU A 138 -21.44 -14.50 11.13
C GLU A 138 -21.18 -14.63 9.62
N PRO A 139 -22.06 -15.32 8.86
CA PRO A 139 -21.93 -15.43 7.41
C PRO A 139 -22.07 -14.03 6.79
N GLY A 140 -20.94 -13.36 6.64
CA GLY A 140 -20.91 -11.95 6.32
C GLY A 140 -19.50 -11.40 6.46
N ASN A 141 -18.64 -11.73 5.50
CA ASN A 141 -17.38 -11.02 5.26
C ASN A 141 -17.60 -9.56 4.80
N GLU A 142 -18.79 -9.01 5.04
CA GLU A 142 -19.27 -7.71 4.59
C GLU A 142 -18.49 -6.58 5.27
N SER A 143 -18.15 -6.74 6.55
CA SER A 143 -17.31 -5.78 7.28
C SER A 143 -15.86 -5.77 6.79
N GLU A 144 -15.29 -6.93 6.45
CA GLU A 144 -13.95 -7.01 5.85
C GLU A 144 -13.94 -6.45 4.42
N ALA A 145 -14.98 -6.75 3.63
CA ALA A 145 -15.14 -6.23 2.28
C ALA A 145 -15.33 -4.70 2.26
N GLU A 146 -16.11 -4.14 3.20
CA GLU A 146 -16.24 -2.68 3.38
C GLU A 146 -14.91 -2.05 3.81
N TYR A 147 -14.19 -2.70 4.70
CA TYR A 147 -12.86 -2.28 5.13
C TYR A 147 -11.87 -2.25 3.96
N VAL A 148 -11.86 -3.27 3.10
CA VAL A 148 -11.01 -3.30 1.91
C VAL A 148 -11.48 -2.29 0.86
N ASP A 149 -12.78 -2.14 0.64
CA ASP A 149 -13.33 -1.15 -0.30
C ASP A 149 -12.95 0.29 0.08
N HIS A 150 -12.90 0.60 1.37
CA HIS A 150 -12.37 1.88 1.86
C HIS A 150 -10.95 2.13 1.34
N TYR A 151 -10.07 1.12 1.42
CA TYR A 151 -8.68 1.23 0.96
C TYR A 151 -8.51 1.15 -0.56
N VAL A 152 -9.37 0.42 -1.28
CA VAL A 152 -9.44 0.49 -2.75
C VAL A 152 -9.71 1.92 -3.17
N ASN A 153 -10.74 2.56 -2.59
CA ASN A 153 -11.11 3.94 -2.92
C ASN A 153 -10.01 4.96 -2.55
N ARG A 154 -9.31 4.75 -1.43
CA ARG A 154 -8.15 5.57 -1.06
C ARG A 154 -7.01 5.43 -2.07
N THR A 155 -6.74 4.19 -2.50
CA THR A 155 -5.70 3.89 -3.49
C THR A 155 -6.01 4.53 -4.84
N ARG A 156 -7.26 4.46 -5.30
CA ARG A 156 -7.72 5.14 -6.53
C ARG A 156 -7.45 6.64 -6.48
N ARG A 157 -7.85 7.31 -5.39
CA ARG A 157 -7.62 8.75 -5.22
C ARG A 157 -6.13 9.11 -5.26
N PHE A 158 -5.30 8.33 -4.56
CA PHE A 158 -3.86 8.52 -4.57
C PHE A 158 -3.29 8.40 -5.99
N LEU A 159 -3.58 7.31 -6.70
CA LEU A 159 -3.06 7.10 -8.05
C LEU A 159 -3.55 8.14 -9.05
N ARG A 160 -4.83 8.54 -9.01
CA ARG A 160 -5.35 9.60 -9.89
C ARG A 160 -4.71 10.95 -9.58
N GLY A 161 -4.45 11.26 -8.30
CA GLY A 161 -3.70 12.45 -7.92
C GLY A 161 -2.25 12.43 -8.44
N LEU A 162 -1.59 11.27 -8.44
CA LEU A 162 -0.25 11.11 -9.00
C LEU A 162 -0.23 11.24 -10.52
N GLU A 163 -1.20 10.64 -11.21
CA GLU A 163 -1.36 10.75 -12.66
C GLU A 163 -1.56 12.22 -13.08
N GLU A 164 -2.49 12.93 -12.44
CA GLU A 164 -2.77 14.35 -12.73
C GLU A 164 -1.55 15.25 -12.51
N SER A 165 -0.72 14.91 -11.52
CA SER A 165 0.49 15.68 -11.17
C SER A 165 1.76 15.19 -11.89
N GLY A 166 1.69 14.10 -12.66
CA GLY A 166 2.85 13.50 -13.32
C GLY A 166 3.91 12.98 -12.34
N ARG A 167 3.48 12.49 -11.16
CA ARG A 167 4.36 12.02 -10.08
C ARG A 167 4.42 10.50 -10.02
N GLY A 168 5.52 9.97 -9.48
CA GLY A 168 5.68 8.56 -9.15
C GLY A 168 5.50 8.32 -7.66
N PHE A 169 5.73 7.09 -7.19
CA PHE A 169 5.75 6.80 -5.75
C PHE A 169 6.70 5.67 -5.38
N ALA A 170 7.27 5.73 -4.18
CA ALA A 170 7.99 4.64 -3.55
C ALA A 170 7.09 4.00 -2.48
N TYR A 171 7.10 2.68 -2.35
CA TYR A 171 6.31 1.98 -1.35
C TYR A 171 7.11 0.97 -0.54
N LEU A 172 6.61 0.71 0.66
CA LEU A 172 7.16 -0.22 1.64
C LEU A 172 6.06 -1.13 2.18
N ILE A 173 6.36 -2.42 2.23
CA ILE A 173 5.60 -3.43 2.99
C ILE A 173 6.48 -3.86 4.16
N GLY A 174 6.04 -3.60 5.40
CA GLY A 174 6.83 -3.86 6.61
C GLY A 174 6.21 -3.38 7.91
#